data_AF-A0A561SJG6-F1
#
_entry.id   AF-A0A561SJG6-F1
#
_cell.length_a   1.000
_cell.length_b   1.000
_cell.length_c   1.000
_cell.angle_alpha   90.00
_cell.angle_beta   90.00
_cell.angle_gamma   90.00
#
_symmetry.space_group_name_H-M   'P 1'
#
loop_
_entity.id
_entity.type
_entity.pdbx_description
1 polymer ?
#
loop_
_entity_poly.entity_id
_entity_poly.type
_entity_poly.pdbx_seq_one_letter_code
_entity_poly.pdbx_strand_id
1 'polypeptide(L)'
;MQIRESAEAAAERLVELLVDRGDGEAMAELRALARHGDEYATEVLVAMSDPETAQTVRARAHRGDRYAQDLVVEWLIDAGDPEAVPELRTYVEAGNGYAEEQLVRLLFHQGDEQAATELRARADAGNSYAAILLVRLLIERGDHQSVAELQALADAGDRYASTRLVELLAAEEDPGARS
;
A
#
# COMPACT_ATOMS: atom_id res chain seq x y z
N MET A 1 7.73 23.62 -15.87
CA MET A 1 7.07 22.72 -16.83
C MET A 1 8.05 22.25 -17.90
N GLN A 2 8.69 23.15 -18.67
CA GLN A 2 9.65 22.79 -19.73
C GLN A 2 10.84 21.91 -19.29
N ILE A 3 11.38 22.09 -18.08
CA ILE A 3 12.53 21.29 -17.61
C ILE A 3 12.14 19.82 -17.36
N ARG A 4 10.93 19.58 -16.83
CA ARG A 4 10.41 18.22 -16.56
C ARG A 4 10.14 17.47 -17.87
N GLU A 5 9.47 18.13 -18.81
CA GLU A 5 9.21 17.56 -20.14
C GLU A 5 10.50 17.27 -20.93
N SER A 6 11.53 18.09 -20.76
CA SER A 6 12.82 17.85 -21.43
C SER A 6 13.59 16.66 -20.85
N ALA A 7 13.44 16.40 -19.55
CA ALA A 7 14.12 15.30 -18.87
C ALA A 7 13.43 13.96 -19.15
N GLU A 8 12.09 13.96 -19.16
CA GLU A 8 11.26 12.81 -19.57
C GLU A 8 11.55 12.40 -21.01
N ALA A 9 11.56 13.35 -21.96
CA ALA A 9 11.90 13.08 -23.35
C ALA A 9 13.35 12.58 -23.54
N ALA A 10 14.28 13.01 -22.68
CA ALA A 10 15.65 12.50 -22.70
C ALA A 10 15.72 11.06 -22.18
N ALA A 11 15.00 10.75 -21.11
CA ALA A 11 14.95 9.41 -20.57
C ALA A 11 14.25 8.41 -21.53
N GLU A 12 13.15 8.80 -22.18
CA GLU A 12 12.51 8.01 -23.25
C GLU A 12 13.50 7.66 -24.37
N ARG A 13 14.28 8.64 -24.83
CA ARG A 13 15.31 8.44 -25.85
C ARG A 13 16.38 7.45 -25.40
N LEU A 14 16.77 7.49 -24.12
CA LEU A 14 17.75 6.56 -23.56
C LEU A 14 17.20 5.13 -23.48
N VAL A 15 15.91 4.96 -23.19
CA VAL A 15 15.24 3.65 -23.22
C VAL A 15 15.27 3.03 -24.61
N GLU A 16 14.95 3.81 -25.65
CA GLU A 16 15.05 3.33 -27.04
C GLU A 16 16.46 2.83 -27.37
N LEU A 17 17.49 3.62 -26.99
CA LEU A 17 18.89 3.25 -27.22
C LEU A 17 19.29 1.97 -26.49
N LEU A 18 18.76 1.76 -25.28
CA LEU A 18 19.00 0.55 -24.50
C LEU A 18 18.36 -0.69 -25.12
N VAL A 19 17.11 -0.59 -25.54
CA VAL A 19 16.38 -1.69 -26.19
C VAL A 19 17.03 -2.08 -27.51
N ASP A 20 17.48 -1.09 -28.30
CA ASP A 20 18.05 -1.33 -29.62
C ASP A 20 19.51 -1.80 -29.60
N ARG A 21 20.30 -1.38 -28.60
CA ARG A 21 21.78 -1.54 -28.65
C ARG A 21 22.43 -2.08 -27.39
N GLY A 22 21.72 -2.22 -26.28
CA GLY A 22 22.33 -2.64 -25.00
C GLY A 22 23.44 -1.69 -24.53
N ASP A 23 23.24 -0.38 -24.71
CA ASP A 23 24.27 0.63 -24.49
C ASP A 23 24.51 0.92 -23.00
N GLY A 24 25.70 0.56 -22.51
CA GLY A 24 26.10 0.83 -21.12
C GLY A 24 26.22 2.32 -20.77
N GLU A 25 26.46 3.19 -21.76
CA GLU A 25 26.52 4.64 -21.56
C GLU A 25 25.11 5.19 -21.30
N ALA A 26 24.10 4.73 -22.05
CA ALA A 26 22.71 5.10 -21.82
C ALA A 26 22.21 4.63 -20.43
N MET A 27 22.64 3.45 -19.97
CA MET A 27 22.36 3.01 -18.59
C MET A 27 23.00 3.94 -17.56
N ALA A 28 24.25 4.36 -17.77
CA ALA A 28 24.95 5.24 -16.84
C ALA A 28 24.30 6.63 -16.78
N GLU A 29 23.80 7.14 -17.91
CA GLU A 29 23.11 8.41 -18.00
C GLU A 29 21.72 8.36 -17.34
N LEU A 30 20.93 7.30 -17.57
CA LEU A 30 19.68 7.08 -16.84
C LEU A 30 19.92 7.03 -15.32
N ARG A 31 20.93 6.30 -14.86
CA ARG A 31 21.29 6.27 -13.43
C ARG A 31 21.68 7.65 -12.90
N ALA A 32 22.33 8.48 -13.71
CA ALA A 32 22.65 9.84 -13.33
C ALA A 32 21.39 10.69 -13.16
N LEU A 33 20.44 10.60 -14.10
CA LEU A 33 19.15 11.28 -14.00
C LEU A 33 18.37 10.84 -12.75
N ALA A 34 18.27 9.54 -12.50
CA ALA A 34 17.61 9.01 -11.30
C ALA A 34 18.28 9.47 -9.99
N ARG A 35 19.62 9.53 -9.95
CA ARG A 35 20.37 10.10 -8.81
C ARG A 35 20.08 11.58 -8.58
N HIS A 36 19.71 12.31 -9.63
CA HIS A 36 19.29 13.71 -9.56
C HIS A 36 17.80 13.89 -9.26
N GLY A 37 17.06 12.80 -9.05
CA GLY A 37 15.65 12.83 -8.69
C GLY A 37 14.69 12.78 -9.87
N ASP A 38 15.16 12.41 -11.07
CA ASP A 38 14.28 12.18 -12.20
C ASP A 38 13.41 10.94 -11.94
N GLU A 39 12.10 11.18 -11.83
CA GLU A 39 11.09 10.17 -11.48
C GLU A 39 10.97 9.11 -12.57
N TYR A 40 10.88 9.52 -13.84
CA TYR A 40 10.74 8.62 -14.98
C TYR A 40 12.00 7.76 -15.17
N ALA A 41 13.19 8.33 -15.11
CA ALA A 41 14.43 7.57 -15.17
C ALA A 41 14.52 6.55 -14.02
N THR A 42 14.01 6.92 -12.83
CA THR A 42 13.92 6.00 -11.68
C THR A 42 12.97 4.84 -11.99
N GLU A 43 11.75 5.12 -12.46
CA GLU A 43 10.74 4.10 -12.82
C GLU A 43 11.25 3.13 -13.90
N VAL A 44 11.89 3.64 -14.95
CA VAL A 44 12.44 2.80 -16.02
C VAL A 44 13.53 1.87 -15.46
N LEU A 45 14.49 2.40 -14.70
CA LEU A 45 15.58 1.59 -14.13
C LEU A 45 15.05 0.51 -13.19
N VAL A 46 13.97 0.82 -12.48
CA VAL A 46 13.28 -0.09 -11.58
C VAL A 46 12.54 -1.18 -12.35
N ALA A 47 11.83 -0.83 -13.42
CA ALA A 47 11.21 -1.81 -14.31
C ALA A 47 12.26 -2.76 -14.93
N MET A 48 13.48 -2.27 -15.15
CA MET A 48 14.63 -3.06 -15.60
C MET A 48 15.36 -3.81 -14.46
N SER A 49 14.84 -3.77 -13.22
CA SER A 49 15.42 -4.42 -12.04
C SER A 49 16.86 -3.98 -11.72
N ASP A 50 17.20 -2.70 -11.94
CA ASP A 50 18.54 -2.17 -11.65
C ASP A 50 18.82 -2.09 -10.13
N PRO A 51 19.79 -2.86 -9.61
CA PRO A 51 20.02 -2.97 -8.17
C PRO A 51 20.65 -1.72 -7.55
N GLU A 52 21.38 -0.91 -8.33
CA GLU A 52 22.00 0.33 -7.86
C GLU A 52 20.95 1.42 -7.64
N THR A 53 20.00 1.53 -8.57
CA THR A 53 18.86 2.44 -8.45
C THR A 53 17.97 2.04 -7.28
N ALA A 54 17.68 0.75 -7.10
CA ALA A 54 16.90 0.28 -5.96
C ALA A 54 17.53 0.67 -4.60
N GLN A 55 18.86 0.56 -4.47
CA GLN A 55 19.57 1.00 -3.27
C GLN A 55 19.52 2.52 -3.08
N THR A 56 19.64 3.28 -4.16
CA THR A 56 19.56 4.74 -4.14
C THR A 56 18.18 5.21 -3.70
N VAL A 57 17.12 4.59 -4.22
CA VAL A 57 15.73 4.91 -3.84
C VAL A 57 15.49 4.57 -2.37
N ARG A 58 15.89 3.40 -1.87
CA ARG A 58 15.78 3.07 -0.43
C ARG A 58 16.52 4.08 0.45
N ALA A 59 17.73 4.47 0.06
CA ALA A 59 18.50 5.47 0.81
C ALA A 59 17.81 6.84 0.86
N ARG A 60 17.11 7.23 -0.22
CA ARG A 60 16.30 8.46 -0.27
C ARG A 60 15.03 8.31 0.60
N ALA A 61 14.35 7.18 0.52
CA ALA A 61 13.15 6.89 1.31
C ALA A 61 13.43 6.98 2.83
N HIS A 62 14.55 6.42 3.29
CA HIS A 62 15.00 6.53 4.68
C HIS A 62 15.36 7.96 5.11
N ARG A 63 15.64 8.87 4.16
CA ARG A 63 15.85 10.31 4.45
C ARG A 63 14.56 11.12 4.41
N GLY A 64 13.41 10.48 4.18
CA GLY A 64 12.09 11.12 4.15
C GLY A 64 11.65 11.61 2.77
N ASP A 65 12.31 11.18 1.69
CA ASP A 65 11.84 11.45 0.33
C ASP A 65 10.54 10.68 0.07
N ARG A 66 9.42 11.41 -0.05
CA ARG A 66 8.08 10.85 -0.18
C ARG A 66 7.89 10.02 -1.44
N TYR A 67 8.40 10.50 -2.57
CA TYR A 67 8.32 9.75 -3.83
C TYR A 67 9.11 8.45 -3.74
N ALA A 68 10.31 8.51 -3.16
CA ALA A 68 11.10 7.32 -2.93
C ALA A 68 10.44 6.33 -1.96
N GLN A 69 9.74 6.81 -0.93
CA GLN A 69 8.94 5.94 -0.04
C GLN A 69 7.81 5.26 -0.79
N ASP A 70 7.07 5.99 -1.63
CA ASP A 70 5.94 5.44 -2.37
C ASP A 70 6.39 4.34 -3.34
N LEU A 71 7.52 4.56 -4.04
CA LEU A 71 8.16 3.52 -4.87
C LEU A 71 8.57 2.28 -4.06
N VAL A 72 9.17 2.47 -2.89
CA VAL A 72 9.57 1.33 -2.05
C VAL A 72 8.35 0.56 -1.55
N VAL A 73 7.27 1.27 -1.19
CA VAL A 73 5.98 0.64 -0.82
C VAL A 73 5.47 -0.21 -1.98
N GLU A 74 5.42 0.32 -3.20
CA GLU A 74 4.99 -0.44 -4.38
C GLU A 74 5.80 -1.72 -4.58
N TRP A 75 7.13 -1.64 -4.50
CA TRP A 75 7.98 -2.83 -4.69
C TRP A 75 7.76 -3.89 -3.63
N LEU A 76 7.61 -3.49 -2.37
CA LEU A 76 7.37 -4.40 -1.26
C LEU A 76 6.03 -5.13 -1.43
N ILE A 77 5.01 -4.41 -1.88
CA ILE A 77 3.68 -4.97 -2.15
C ILE A 77 3.70 -5.92 -3.36
N ASP A 78 4.28 -5.49 -4.48
CA ASP A 78 4.34 -6.28 -5.71
C ASP A 78 5.19 -7.56 -5.54
N ALA A 79 6.27 -7.48 -4.77
CA ALA A 79 7.11 -8.63 -4.45
C ALA A 79 6.45 -9.59 -3.43
N GLY A 80 5.39 -9.16 -2.73
CA GLY A 80 4.82 -9.88 -1.60
C GLY A 80 5.85 -10.05 -0.47
N ASP A 81 6.69 -9.04 -0.25
CA ASP A 81 7.80 -9.12 0.69
C ASP A 81 7.28 -9.18 2.14
N PRO A 82 7.67 -10.19 2.95
CA PRO A 82 7.28 -10.25 4.36
C PRO A 82 7.75 -9.03 5.18
N GLU A 83 8.81 -8.34 4.75
CA GLU A 83 9.32 -7.11 5.39
C GLU A 83 8.50 -5.86 5.02
N ALA A 84 7.45 -6.00 4.19
CA ALA A 84 6.56 -4.88 3.85
C ALA A 84 5.95 -4.24 5.09
N VAL A 85 5.43 -5.03 6.03
CA VAL A 85 4.70 -4.49 7.19
C VAL A 85 5.60 -3.63 8.10
N PRO A 86 6.79 -4.07 8.55
CA PRO A 86 7.71 -3.24 9.33
C PRO A 86 8.11 -1.93 8.62
N GLU A 87 8.38 -1.99 7.33
CA GLU A 87 8.84 -0.83 6.58
C GLU A 87 7.70 0.18 6.33
N LEU A 88 6.50 -0.30 6.00
CA LEU A 88 5.30 0.54 5.88
C LEU A 88 4.97 1.23 7.20
N ARG A 89 5.09 0.55 8.35
CA ARG A 89 4.92 1.18 9.67
C ARG A 89 5.88 2.35 9.88
N THR A 90 7.13 2.19 9.48
CA THR A 90 8.13 3.28 9.55
C THR A 90 7.70 4.48 8.70
N TYR A 91 7.18 4.25 7.50
CA TYR A 91 6.71 5.33 6.63
C TYR A 91 5.41 5.97 7.14
N VAL A 92 4.51 5.19 7.72
CA VAL A 92 3.31 5.70 8.42
C VAL A 92 3.68 6.64 9.56
N GLU A 93 4.65 6.26 10.40
CA GLU A 93 5.15 7.10 11.49
C GLU A 93 5.77 8.41 10.97
N ALA A 94 6.36 8.38 9.78
CA ALA A 94 6.83 9.56 9.05
C ALA A 94 5.70 10.36 8.34
N GLY A 95 4.44 9.95 8.51
CA GLY A 95 3.26 10.62 7.95
C GLY A 95 2.94 10.21 6.50
N ASN A 96 3.41 9.06 6.03
CA ASN A 96 3.11 8.57 4.70
C ASN A 96 1.71 7.95 4.59
N GLY A 97 0.77 8.70 3.99
CA GLY A 97 -0.61 8.26 3.77
C GLY A 97 -0.77 7.15 2.74
N TYR A 98 0.13 7.02 1.76
CA TYR A 98 0.09 5.88 0.83
C TYR A 98 0.54 4.60 1.54
N ALA A 99 1.61 4.68 2.34
CA ALA A 99 2.03 3.57 3.21
C ALA A 99 0.92 3.19 4.21
N GLU A 100 0.19 4.16 4.76
CA GLU A 100 -0.97 3.93 5.64
C GLU A 100 -2.04 3.10 4.94
N GLU A 101 -2.41 3.48 3.72
CA GLU A 101 -3.42 2.76 2.95
C GLU A 101 -3.00 1.32 2.67
N GLN A 102 -1.75 1.12 2.22
CA GLN A 102 -1.23 -0.21 1.93
C GLN A 102 -1.09 -1.09 3.17
N LEU A 103 -0.68 -0.50 4.30
CA LEU A 103 -0.55 -1.23 5.55
C LEU A 103 -1.91 -1.74 6.03
N VAL A 104 -2.94 -0.89 5.96
CA VAL A 104 -4.31 -1.27 6.34
C VAL A 104 -4.85 -2.40 5.45
N ARG A 105 -4.51 -2.41 4.15
CA ARG A 105 -4.84 -3.53 3.24
C ARG A 105 -4.11 -4.82 3.61
N LEU A 106 -2.81 -4.75 3.89
CA LEU A 106 -2.04 -5.92 4.31
C LEU A 106 -2.56 -6.52 5.61
N LEU A 107 -2.87 -5.69 6.61
CA LEU A 107 -3.45 -6.15 7.88
C LEU A 107 -4.79 -6.85 7.65
N PHE A 108 -5.65 -6.30 6.82
CA PHE A 108 -6.91 -6.94 6.45
C PHE A 108 -6.68 -8.32 5.83
N HIS A 109 -5.73 -8.45 4.89
CA HIS A 109 -5.40 -9.73 4.27
C HIS A 109 -4.74 -10.74 5.22
N GLN A 110 -3.96 -10.26 6.20
CA GLN A 110 -3.38 -11.12 7.25
C GLN A 110 -4.49 -11.72 8.12
N GLY A 111 -5.52 -10.94 8.45
CA GLY A 111 -6.79 -11.42 8.99
C GLY A 111 -6.72 -12.08 10.36
N ASP A 112 -5.58 -12.06 11.05
CA ASP A 112 -5.40 -12.60 12.40
C ASP A 112 -5.72 -11.56 13.50
N GLU A 113 -5.73 -12.00 14.76
CA GLU A 113 -6.16 -11.14 15.87
C GLU A 113 -5.23 -9.95 16.11
N GLN A 114 -3.95 -10.08 15.76
CA GLN A 114 -3.00 -8.97 15.84
C GLN A 114 -3.36 -7.91 14.80
N ALA A 115 -3.66 -8.33 13.58
CA ALA A 115 -4.09 -7.43 12.52
C ALA A 115 -5.43 -6.74 12.83
N ALA A 116 -6.41 -7.47 13.38
CA ALA A 116 -7.66 -6.88 13.85
C ALA A 116 -7.44 -5.84 14.95
N THR A 117 -6.55 -6.12 15.90
CA THR A 117 -6.17 -5.18 16.96
C THR A 117 -5.56 -3.90 16.40
N GLU A 118 -4.69 -4.01 15.41
CA GLU A 118 -4.07 -2.83 14.78
C GLU A 118 -5.08 -2.04 13.93
N LEU A 119 -5.95 -2.71 13.16
CA LEU A 119 -7.03 -2.06 12.43
C LEU A 119 -7.96 -1.28 13.37
N ARG A 120 -8.27 -1.83 14.54
CA ARG A 120 -9.08 -1.17 15.58
C ARG A 120 -8.40 0.08 16.12
N ALA A 121 -7.13 -0.01 16.51
CA ALA A 121 -6.39 1.15 16.99
C ALA A 121 -6.33 2.29 15.95
N ARG A 122 -6.21 1.95 14.66
CA ARG A 122 -6.21 2.91 13.56
C ARG A 122 -7.60 3.52 13.33
N ALA A 123 -8.66 2.72 13.41
CA ALA A 123 -10.04 3.18 13.33
C ALA A 123 -10.37 4.17 14.47
N ASP A 124 -9.96 3.84 15.70
CA ASP A 124 -10.13 4.70 16.88
C ASP A 124 -9.35 6.03 16.76
N ALA A 125 -8.21 6.00 16.06
CA ALA A 125 -7.45 7.21 15.72
C ALA A 125 -8.07 8.02 14.56
N GLY A 126 -9.19 7.57 13.99
CA GLY A 126 -9.95 8.27 12.94
C GLY A 126 -9.68 7.80 11.51
N ASN A 127 -8.91 6.71 11.30
CA ASN A 127 -8.72 6.14 9.97
C ASN A 127 -10.01 5.45 9.50
N SER A 128 -10.78 6.13 8.66
CA SER A 128 -12.06 5.62 8.13
C SER A 128 -11.89 4.37 7.27
N TYR A 129 -10.76 4.21 6.58
CA TYR A 129 -10.52 3.02 5.77
C TYR A 129 -10.23 1.80 6.65
N ALA A 130 -9.48 1.98 7.74
CA ALA A 130 -9.26 0.94 8.74
C ALA A 130 -10.58 0.51 9.41
N ALA A 131 -11.48 1.45 9.73
CA ALA A 131 -12.81 1.13 10.26
C ALA A 131 -13.62 0.24 9.31
N ILE A 132 -13.62 0.56 8.01
CA ILE A 132 -14.31 -0.24 6.99
C ILE A 132 -13.71 -1.65 6.91
N LEU A 133 -12.38 -1.77 6.90
CA LEU A 133 -11.71 -3.07 6.80
C LEU A 133 -11.86 -3.91 8.08
N LEU A 134 -11.88 -3.29 9.27
CA LEU A 134 -12.20 -3.97 10.52
C LEU A 134 -13.59 -4.60 10.46
N VAL A 135 -14.62 -3.83 10.10
CA VAL A 135 -15.98 -4.35 9.96
C VAL A 135 -16.05 -5.51 8.97
N ARG A 136 -15.36 -5.41 7.82
CA ARG A 136 -15.29 -6.52 6.84
C ARG A 136 -14.65 -7.77 7.44
N LEU A 137 -13.53 -7.61 8.15
CA LEU A 137 -12.83 -8.72 8.79
C LEU A 137 -13.69 -9.42 9.83
N LEU A 138 -14.43 -8.65 10.66
CA LEU A 138 -15.34 -9.21 11.66
C LEU A 138 -16.47 -10.04 11.02
N ILE A 139 -17.01 -9.58 9.89
CA ILE A 139 -18.04 -10.32 9.14
C ILE A 139 -17.47 -11.61 8.56
N GLU A 140 -16.26 -11.57 8.00
CA GLU A 140 -15.61 -12.74 7.40
C GLU A 140 -15.30 -13.82 8.45
N ARG A 141 -14.95 -13.42 9.67
CA ARG A 141 -14.76 -14.36 10.79
C ARG A 141 -16.06 -14.95 11.27
N GLY A 142 -17.10 -14.14 11.43
CA GLY A 142 -18.45 -14.56 11.80
C GLY A 142 -18.57 -15.28 13.15
N ASP A 143 -17.51 -15.32 13.96
CA ASP A 143 -17.54 -15.92 15.28
C ASP A 143 -18.29 -15.02 16.29
N HIS A 144 -18.65 -15.59 17.44
CA HIS A 144 -19.40 -14.87 18.46
C HIS A 144 -18.71 -13.60 18.97
N GLN A 145 -17.37 -13.57 18.99
CA GLN A 145 -16.64 -12.36 19.41
C GLN A 145 -16.76 -11.27 18.35
N SER A 146 -16.63 -11.64 17.08
CA SER A 146 -16.71 -10.74 15.95
C SER A 146 -18.10 -10.13 15.79
N VAL A 147 -19.16 -10.92 16.01
CA VAL A 147 -20.55 -10.42 16.03
C VAL A 147 -20.77 -9.47 17.21
N ALA A 148 -20.26 -9.80 18.40
CA ALA A 148 -20.39 -8.93 19.58
C ALA A 148 -19.68 -7.58 19.36
N GLU A 149 -18.51 -7.59 18.72
CA GLU A 149 -17.81 -6.37 18.37
C GLU A 149 -18.53 -5.57 17.28
N LEU A 150 -19.07 -6.23 16.25
CA LEU A 150 -19.86 -5.59 15.21
C LEU A 150 -21.10 -4.88 15.81
N GLN A 151 -21.75 -5.50 16.80
CA GLN A 151 -22.83 -4.88 17.57
C GLN A 151 -22.34 -3.64 18.34
N ALA A 152 -21.20 -3.74 19.03
CA ALA A 152 -20.64 -2.60 19.76
C ALA A 152 -20.32 -1.41 18.84
N LEU A 153 -19.77 -1.66 17.65
CA LEU A 153 -19.53 -0.63 16.63
C LEU A 153 -20.83 0.00 16.14
N ALA A 154 -21.85 -0.80 15.86
CA ALA A 154 -23.17 -0.32 15.46
C ALA A 154 -23.82 0.55 16.54
N ASP A 155 -23.74 0.14 17.81
CA ASP A 155 -24.27 0.87 18.96
C ASP A 155 -23.53 2.19 19.19
N ALA A 156 -22.23 2.24 18.87
CA ALA A 156 -21.43 3.45 18.87
C ALA A 156 -21.74 4.38 17.68
N GLY A 157 -22.60 3.97 16.75
CA GLY A 157 -23.05 4.78 15.62
C GLY A 157 -22.28 4.55 14.31
N ASP A 158 -21.46 3.51 14.21
CA ASP A 158 -20.84 3.13 12.93
C ASP A 158 -21.93 2.61 11.97
N ARG A 159 -22.27 3.43 10.98
CA ARG A 159 -23.32 3.13 10.00
C ARG A 159 -23.01 1.91 9.14
N TYR A 160 -21.73 1.66 8.85
CA TYR A 160 -21.32 0.51 8.06
C TYR A 160 -21.51 -0.77 8.88
N ALA A 161 -21.09 -0.75 10.15
CA ALA A 161 -21.34 -1.85 11.09
C ALA A 161 -22.84 -2.11 11.27
N SER A 162 -23.66 -1.07 11.49
CA SER A 162 -25.12 -1.23 11.64
C SER A 162 -25.76 -1.89 10.41
N THR A 163 -25.37 -1.47 9.21
CA THR A 163 -25.92 -2.03 7.97
C THR A 163 -25.57 -3.51 7.84
N ARG A 164 -24.30 -3.86 8.11
CA ARG A 164 -23.82 -5.24 7.98
C ARG A 164 -24.37 -6.18 9.04
N LEU A 165 -24.59 -5.69 10.25
CA LEU A 165 -25.20 -6.47 11.32
C LEU A 165 -26.63 -6.89 10.97
N VAL A 166 -27.43 -5.97 10.41
CA VAL A 166 -28.79 -6.27 9.95
C VAL A 166 -28.79 -7.34 8.85
N GLU A 167 -27.87 -7.23 7.88
CA GLU A 167 -27.71 -8.23 6.82
C GLU A 167 -27.33 -9.61 7.38
N LEU A 168 -26.44 -9.65 8.37
CA LEU A 168 -26.00 -10.90 9.01
C LEU A 168 -27.13 -11.58 9.79
N LEU A 169 -27.88 -10.82 10.60
CA LEU A 169 -29.01 -11.35 11.37
C LEU A 169 -30.14 -11.86 10.45
N ALA A 170 -30.46 -11.12 9.38
CA ALA A 170 -31.45 -11.55 8.40
C ALA A 170 -31.04 -12.86 7.69
N ALA A 171 -29.74 -13.08 7.47
CA ALA A 171 -29.23 -14.32 6.88
C ALA A 171 -29.22 -15.51 7.86
N GLU A 172 -29.24 -15.27 9.17
CA GLU A 172 -29.37 -16.32 10.18
C GLU A 172 -30.84 -16.72 10.44
N GLU A 173 -31.77 -15.77 10.31
CA GLU A 173 -33.21 -15.99 10.48
C GLU A 173 -33.87 -16.76 9.31
N ASP A 174 -33.23 -16.79 8.13
CA ASP A 174 -33.69 -17.56 6.96
C ASP A 174 -32.76 -18.73 6.58
N PRO A 175 -32.84 -19.87 7.29
CA PRO A 175 -32.09 -21.08 6.92
C PRO A 175 -32.61 -21.76 5.63
N GLY A 176 -33.69 -21.27 5.01
CA GLY A 176 -34.34 -21.86 3.83
C GLY A 176 -33.77 -21.42 2.48
N ALA A 177 -32.93 -20.39 2.44
CA ALA A 177 -32.31 -19.89 1.20
C ALA A 177 -31.00 -20.62 0.80
N ARG A 178 -30.52 -21.56 1.64
CA ARG A 178 -29.33 -22.40 1.37
C ARG A 178 -29.76 -23.85 1.08
N SER A 179 -30.45 -24.09 -0.03
CA SER A 179 -30.62 -25.44 -0.60
C SER A 179 -30.34 -25.45 -2.10
#